data_AF-A0A529MF47-F1
#
_entry.id   AF-A0A529MF47-F1
#
_cell.length_a   1.000
_cell.length_b   1.000
_cell.length_c   1.000
_cell.angle_alpha   90.00
_cell.angle_beta   90.00
_cell.angle_gamma   90.00
#
_symmetry.space_group_name_H-M   'P 1'
#
loop_
_entity.id
_entity.type
_entity.pdbx_description
1 polymer ?
#
loop_
_entity_poly.entity_id
_entity_poly.type
_entity_poly.pdbx_seq_one_letter_code
_entity_poly.pdbx_strand_id
1 'polypeptide(L)'
;VQVGVASAVRKTPALVQSTFKVTKVSGYWNKTMYLYGTKFGDTVAKPLMTISYTYNGFGDPKGYGTTTVSTINGSTSTVVQQQACTTKTVKNFNSLPTGAITQTDSNGKRYVTTCADTFYPANGAGAVIDVSQMDQLYLEMDVPSGNPKVLKSNDPATSNRLYIGDSDTNMPEVATGQNVNIFTAVPCGQTGYQAW
;
A
#
# COMPACT_ATOMS: atom_id res chain seq x y z
N VAL A 1 38.87 -0.88 40.35
CA VAL A 1 37.78 0.10 40.13
C VAL A 1 36.59 -0.65 39.58
N GLN A 2 35.47 -0.66 40.30
CA GLN A 2 34.26 -1.36 39.88
C GLN A 2 33.29 -0.34 39.30
N VAL A 3 32.96 -0.48 38.01
CA VAL A 3 31.99 0.40 37.33
C VAL A 3 30.64 -0.32 37.36
N GLY A 4 29.72 0.18 38.18
CA GLY A 4 28.33 -0.25 38.15
C GLY A 4 27.60 0.48 37.02
N VAL A 5 27.15 -0.25 36.02
CA VAL A 5 26.34 0.31 34.92
C VAL A 5 24.89 -0.07 35.16
N ALA A 6 24.01 0.92 35.32
CA ALA A 6 22.57 0.69 35.25
C ALA A 6 22.17 0.67 33.78
N SER A 7 21.93 -0.52 33.21
CA SER A 7 21.34 -0.65 31.87
C SER A 7 19.84 -0.94 32.00
N ALA A 8 19.02 -0.14 31.32
CA ALA A 8 17.60 -0.38 31.18
C ALA A 8 17.28 -0.56 29.70
N VAL A 9 16.81 -1.75 29.32
CA VAL A 9 16.36 -2.04 27.96
C VAL A 9 14.85 -1.87 27.92
N ARG A 10 14.36 -0.82 27.25
CA ARG A 10 12.95 -0.73 26.86
C ARG A 10 12.79 -1.41 25.51
N LYS A 11 12.20 -2.61 25.52
CA LYS A 11 11.81 -3.30 24.28
C LYS A 11 10.44 -2.79 23.87
N THR A 12 10.36 -2.09 22.75
CA THR A 12 9.08 -1.88 22.05
C THR A 12 8.45 -3.25 21.82
N PRO A 13 7.13 -3.44 22.03
CA PRO A 13 6.47 -4.69 21.68
C PRO A 13 6.87 -5.09 20.26
N ALA A 14 7.45 -6.27 20.12
CA ALA A 14 7.90 -6.74 18.81
C ALA A 14 6.65 -6.94 17.94
N LEU A 15 6.57 -6.21 16.84
CA LEU A 15 5.55 -6.48 15.85
C LEU A 15 5.84 -7.86 15.27
N VAL A 16 4.94 -8.82 15.51
CA VAL A 16 5.11 -10.21 15.05
C VAL A 16 4.50 -10.38 13.66
N GLN A 17 3.39 -9.71 13.41
CA GLN A 17 2.60 -9.89 12.21
C GLN A 17 2.04 -8.57 11.71
N SER A 18 2.03 -8.42 10.38
CA SER A 18 1.27 -7.39 9.68
C SER A 18 0.18 -8.01 8.83
N THR A 19 -0.98 -7.37 8.77
CA THR A 19 -2.04 -7.76 7.86
C THR A 19 -2.40 -6.58 6.95
N PHE A 20 -2.25 -6.78 5.64
CA PHE A 20 -2.57 -5.79 4.63
C PHE A 20 -3.84 -6.18 3.89
N LYS A 21 -4.87 -5.34 4.00
CA LYS A 21 -6.09 -5.40 3.19
C LYS A 21 -6.07 -4.22 2.23
N VAL A 22 -5.77 -4.49 0.96
CA VAL A 22 -5.52 -3.44 -0.04
C VAL A 22 -6.81 -3.13 -0.79
N THR A 23 -7.38 -1.94 -0.65
CA THR A 23 -8.66 -1.61 -1.28
C THR A 23 -8.67 -0.24 -1.94
N LYS A 24 -9.57 -0.05 -2.90
CA LYS A 24 -9.83 1.19 -3.66
C LYS A 24 -8.60 1.70 -4.39
N VAL A 25 -7.77 0.79 -4.91
CA VAL A 25 -6.56 1.17 -5.65
C VAL A 25 -6.97 1.86 -6.95
N SER A 26 -6.34 3.01 -7.18
CA SER A 26 -6.56 3.83 -8.37
C SER A 26 -5.24 4.23 -9.02
N GLY A 27 -5.32 4.76 -10.23
CA GLY A 27 -4.19 5.33 -10.94
C GLY A 27 -4.48 5.52 -12.42
N TYR A 28 -3.45 5.92 -13.15
CA TYR A 28 -3.55 6.26 -14.56
C TYR A 28 -2.88 5.22 -15.47
N TRP A 29 -2.15 4.27 -14.88
CA TRP A 29 -1.37 3.27 -15.59
C TRP A 29 -1.20 2.01 -14.74
N ASN A 30 -0.75 0.94 -15.41
CA ASN A 30 -0.39 -0.32 -14.78
C ASN A 30 0.87 -0.14 -13.93
N LYS A 31 0.85 -0.62 -12.69
CA LYS A 31 1.97 -0.47 -11.75
C LYS A 31 2.09 -1.68 -10.85
N THR A 32 3.27 -1.86 -10.28
CA THR A 32 3.51 -2.88 -9.27
C THR A 32 4.12 -2.24 -8.05
N MET A 33 3.60 -2.58 -6.88
CA MET A 33 4.19 -2.25 -5.60
C MET A 33 4.71 -3.50 -4.93
N TYR A 34 5.75 -3.33 -4.13
CA TYR A 34 6.40 -4.37 -3.37
C TYR A 34 6.50 -3.94 -1.91
N LEU A 35 6.24 -4.88 -1.01
CA LEU A 35 6.71 -4.78 0.37
C LEU A 35 8.03 -5.54 0.46
N TYR A 36 9.07 -4.85 0.90
CA TYR A 36 10.37 -5.44 1.18
C TYR A 36 10.62 -5.49 2.68
N GLY A 37 11.34 -6.51 3.12
CA GLY A 37 11.85 -6.63 4.48
C GLY A 37 13.30 -7.09 4.53
N THR A 38 14.04 -6.57 5.50
CA THR A 38 15.42 -6.97 5.83
C THR A 38 15.40 -7.57 7.23
N LYS A 39 15.94 -8.80 7.38
CA LYS A 39 15.98 -9.47 8.68
C LYS A 39 17.09 -8.92 9.57
N PHE A 40 16.97 -9.14 10.88
CA PHE A 40 18.08 -8.86 11.80
C PHE A 40 19.37 -9.56 11.39
N GLY A 41 20.44 -8.78 11.25
CA GLY A 41 21.76 -9.28 10.83
C GLY A 41 21.95 -9.44 9.31
N ASP A 42 20.88 -9.31 8.52
CA ASP A 42 20.95 -9.30 7.06
C ASP A 42 21.19 -7.88 6.54
N THR A 43 21.81 -7.78 5.36
CA THR A 43 21.99 -6.50 4.64
C THR A 43 21.18 -6.42 3.35
N VAL A 44 20.54 -7.51 2.95
CA VAL A 44 19.79 -7.63 1.69
C VAL A 44 18.30 -7.72 1.97
N ALA A 45 17.56 -6.74 1.45
CA ALA A 45 16.10 -6.74 1.52
C ALA A 45 15.51 -7.81 0.58
N LYS A 46 14.47 -8.51 1.04
CA LYS A 46 13.73 -9.51 0.28
C LYS A 46 12.27 -9.09 0.12
N PRO A 47 11.64 -9.36 -1.04
CA PRO A 47 10.24 -9.05 -1.21
C PRO A 47 9.40 -10.01 -0.38
N LEU A 48 8.40 -9.48 0.32
CA LEU A 48 7.45 -10.21 1.17
C LEU A 48 6.04 -10.18 0.60
N MET A 49 5.70 -9.17 -0.19
CA MET A 49 4.39 -9.01 -0.81
C MET A 49 4.53 -8.25 -2.12
N THR A 50 3.68 -8.56 -3.09
CA THR A 50 3.45 -7.78 -4.31
C THR A 50 2.01 -7.32 -4.40
N ILE A 51 1.81 -6.12 -4.95
CA ILE A 51 0.52 -5.56 -5.30
C ILE A 51 0.61 -5.11 -6.75
N SER A 52 0.00 -5.87 -7.66
CA SER A 52 -0.08 -5.52 -9.07
C SER A 52 -1.39 -4.82 -9.36
N TYR A 53 -1.34 -3.68 -10.06
CA TYR A 53 -2.52 -2.92 -10.48
C TYR A 53 -2.56 -2.85 -12.01
N THR A 54 -3.68 -3.29 -12.57
CA THR A 54 -4.00 -3.19 -13.99
C THR A 54 -5.09 -2.13 -14.17
N TYR A 55 -4.74 -1.03 -14.82
CA TYR A 55 -5.66 0.04 -15.17
C TYR A 55 -6.67 -0.45 -16.21
N ASN A 56 -7.95 -0.12 -16.05
CA ASN A 56 -9.01 -0.52 -16.98
C ASN A 56 -9.25 0.49 -18.12
N GLY A 57 -8.49 1.60 -18.19
CA GLY A 57 -8.66 2.62 -19.22
C GLY A 57 -9.85 3.55 -19.02
N PHE A 58 -10.48 3.56 -17.84
CA PHE A 58 -11.74 4.26 -17.59
C PHE A 58 -11.74 5.05 -16.27
N GLY A 59 -12.43 6.20 -16.27
CA GLY A 59 -12.52 7.13 -15.13
C GLY A 59 -11.48 8.25 -15.24
N ASP A 60 -11.95 9.50 -15.25
CA ASP A 60 -11.15 10.73 -15.29
C ASP A 60 -11.58 11.62 -14.11
N PRO A 61 -10.66 12.20 -13.31
CA PRO A 61 -9.20 12.22 -13.48
C PRO A 61 -8.51 10.93 -13.05
N LYS A 62 -9.07 10.07 -12.20
CA LYS A 62 -8.36 8.85 -11.73
C LYS A 62 -9.09 7.59 -12.16
N GLY A 63 -8.33 6.64 -12.67
CA GLY A 63 -8.80 5.34 -13.06
C GLY A 63 -8.90 4.35 -11.91
N TYR A 64 -9.85 3.43 -11.98
CA TYR A 64 -9.92 2.27 -11.11
C TYR A 64 -9.70 1.02 -11.95
N GLY A 65 -9.27 -0.08 -11.34
CA GLY A 65 -8.84 -1.24 -12.13
C GLY A 65 -8.88 -2.53 -11.35
N THR A 66 -8.10 -3.49 -11.80
CA THR A 66 -7.93 -4.76 -11.11
C THR A 66 -6.63 -4.74 -10.33
N THR A 67 -6.71 -5.01 -9.03
CA THR A 67 -5.56 -5.16 -8.14
C THR A 67 -5.43 -6.61 -7.74
N THR A 68 -4.21 -7.16 -7.80
CA THR A 68 -3.89 -8.49 -7.28
C THR A 68 -2.82 -8.34 -6.22
N VAL A 69 -3.07 -8.90 -5.04
CA VAL A 69 -2.13 -8.92 -3.92
C VAL A 69 -1.64 -10.35 -3.74
N SER A 70 -0.32 -10.51 -3.70
CA SER A 70 0.31 -11.80 -3.43
C SER A 70 1.33 -11.70 -2.30
N THR A 71 1.37 -12.70 -1.43
CA THR A 71 2.47 -12.88 -0.48
C THR A 71 3.62 -13.63 -1.14
N ILE A 72 4.85 -13.35 -0.73
CA ILE A 72 6.06 -13.98 -1.24
C ILE A 72 6.77 -14.72 -0.11
N ASN A 73 7.06 -16.00 -0.33
CA ASN A 73 7.88 -16.82 0.56
C ASN A 73 8.95 -17.54 -0.26
N GLY A 74 10.19 -17.04 -0.20
CA GLY A 74 11.26 -17.51 -1.07
C GLY A 74 10.95 -17.20 -2.54
N SER A 75 10.92 -18.23 -3.38
CA SER A 75 10.54 -18.13 -4.80
C SER A 75 9.04 -18.30 -5.04
N THR A 76 8.26 -18.64 -4.02
CA THR A 76 6.82 -18.88 -4.15
C THR A 76 6.05 -17.58 -3.97
N SER A 77 5.18 -17.29 -4.95
CA SER A 77 4.20 -16.20 -4.88
C SER A 77 2.79 -16.80 -4.78
N THR A 78 1.99 -16.31 -3.83
CA THR A 78 0.64 -16.81 -3.58
C THR A 78 -0.33 -15.64 -3.56
N VAL A 79 -1.31 -15.65 -4.47
CA VAL A 79 -2.39 -14.65 -4.48
C VAL A 79 -3.24 -14.85 -3.23
N VAL A 80 -3.46 -13.75 -2.49
CA VAL A 80 -4.22 -13.75 -1.23
C VAL A 80 -5.40 -12.79 -1.26
N GLN A 81 -5.39 -11.82 -2.16
CA GLN A 81 -6.49 -10.89 -2.38
C GLN A 81 -6.50 -10.43 -3.84
N GLN A 82 -7.70 -10.24 -4.38
CA GLN A 82 -7.92 -9.51 -5.62
C GLN A 82 -9.00 -8.46 -5.41
N GLN A 83 -8.85 -7.27 -5.97
CA GLN A 83 -9.91 -6.28 -6.07
C GLN A 83 -10.19 -6.00 -7.54
N ALA A 84 -11.44 -6.16 -7.98
CA ALA A 84 -11.85 -5.78 -9.34
C ALA A 84 -12.80 -4.59 -9.26
N CYS A 85 -12.44 -3.48 -9.93
CA CYS A 85 -13.28 -2.30 -10.03
C CYS A 85 -13.85 -2.12 -11.44
N THR A 86 -15.14 -1.82 -11.50
CA THR A 86 -15.87 -1.51 -12.74
C THR A 86 -16.36 -0.08 -12.68
N THR A 87 -16.02 0.70 -13.71
CA THR A 87 -16.44 2.10 -13.83
C THR A 87 -17.42 2.26 -14.97
N LYS A 88 -18.47 3.06 -14.78
CA LYS A 88 -19.48 3.38 -15.80
C LYS A 88 -19.79 4.87 -15.81
N THR A 89 -20.15 5.39 -16.99
CA THR A 89 -20.71 6.74 -17.10
C THR A 89 -22.18 6.75 -16.69
N VAL A 90 -22.60 7.76 -15.95
CA VAL A 90 -23.99 7.95 -15.51
C VAL A 90 -24.48 9.36 -15.83
N LYS A 91 -25.80 9.55 -15.90
CA LYS A 91 -26.39 10.89 -16.08
C LYS A 91 -26.39 11.70 -14.77
N ASN A 92 -26.61 11.03 -13.64
CA ASN A 92 -26.64 11.61 -12.28
C ASN A 92 -26.18 10.56 -11.26
N PHE A 93 -26.03 10.98 -10.00
CA PHE A 93 -25.58 10.13 -8.89
C PHE A 93 -26.72 9.63 -8.00
N ASN A 94 -27.91 9.41 -8.56
CA ASN A 94 -29.05 8.92 -7.79
C ASN A 94 -28.98 7.40 -7.63
N SER A 95 -29.39 6.89 -6.45
CA SER A 95 -29.50 5.45 -6.15
C SER A 95 -28.22 4.65 -6.41
N LEU A 96 -27.11 5.13 -5.84
CA LEU A 96 -25.82 4.46 -5.98
C LEU A 96 -25.71 3.21 -5.10
N PRO A 97 -25.02 2.16 -5.56
CA PRO A 97 -24.61 1.05 -4.71
C PRO A 97 -23.81 1.55 -3.50
N THR A 98 -23.95 0.90 -2.35
CA THR A 98 -23.15 1.20 -1.16
C THR A 98 -21.66 1.08 -1.45
N GLY A 99 -20.88 2.09 -1.03
CA GLY A 99 -19.44 2.12 -1.25
C GLY A 99 -19.01 2.48 -2.68
N ALA A 100 -19.96 2.86 -3.56
CA ALA A 100 -19.65 3.36 -4.88
C ALA A 100 -18.83 4.65 -4.79
N ILE A 101 -17.84 4.75 -5.67
CA ILE A 101 -17.00 5.94 -5.82
C ILE A 101 -17.59 6.78 -6.94
N THR A 102 -17.70 8.08 -6.73
CA THR A 102 -18.23 9.03 -7.71
C THR A 102 -17.13 9.98 -8.17
N GLN A 103 -17.09 10.26 -9.47
CA GLN A 103 -16.16 11.21 -10.07
C GLN A 103 -16.89 12.04 -11.11
N THR A 104 -16.58 13.33 -11.19
CA THR A 104 -17.02 14.20 -12.29
C THR A 104 -15.77 14.73 -12.96
N ASP A 105 -15.64 14.54 -14.27
CA ASP A 105 -14.49 15.09 -15.01
C ASP A 105 -14.65 16.59 -15.28
N SER A 106 -13.60 17.18 -15.84
CA SER A 106 -13.55 18.60 -16.21
C SER A 106 -14.63 19.02 -17.21
N ASN A 107 -15.20 18.07 -17.97
CA ASN A 107 -16.28 18.30 -18.92
C ASN A 107 -17.67 18.05 -18.31
N GLY A 108 -17.75 17.79 -17.00
CA GLY A 108 -19.00 17.55 -16.28
C GLY A 108 -19.58 16.14 -16.47
N LYS A 109 -18.85 15.22 -17.10
CA LYS A 109 -19.29 13.84 -17.26
C LYS A 109 -19.08 13.09 -15.96
N ARG A 110 -20.10 12.32 -15.58
CA ARG A 110 -20.18 11.65 -14.28
C ARG A 110 -19.84 10.18 -14.41
N TYR A 111 -19.01 9.69 -13.50
CA TYR A 111 -18.57 8.31 -13.41
C TYR A 111 -18.94 7.72 -12.06
N VAL A 112 -19.39 6.47 -12.08
CA VAL A 112 -19.64 5.66 -10.88
C VAL A 112 -18.79 4.42 -10.98
N THR A 113 -17.98 4.18 -9.95
CA THR A 113 -17.13 3.00 -9.82
C THR A 113 -17.60 2.13 -8.67
N THR A 114 -17.68 0.82 -8.89
CA THR A 114 -17.89 -0.18 -7.83
C THR A 114 -16.74 -1.16 -7.82
N CYS A 115 -16.23 -1.49 -6.64
CA CYS A 115 -15.13 -2.45 -6.48
C CYS A 115 -15.61 -3.65 -5.66
N ALA A 116 -15.17 -4.84 -6.05
CA ALA A 116 -15.40 -6.08 -5.33
C ALA A 116 -14.07 -6.70 -4.91
N ASP A 117 -13.94 -7.02 -3.63
CA ASP A 117 -12.79 -7.73 -3.08
C ASP A 117 -13.08 -9.24 -3.03
N THR A 118 -12.12 -10.02 -3.49
CA THR A 118 -12.09 -11.49 -3.38
C THR A 118 -10.83 -11.88 -2.58
N PHE A 119 -11.00 -12.73 -1.56
CA PHE A 119 -9.90 -13.20 -0.73
C PHE A 119 -9.59 -14.68 -0.99
N TYR A 120 -8.32 -15.03 -0.86
CA TYR A 120 -7.81 -16.38 -1.06
C TYR A 120 -6.97 -16.78 0.16
N PRO A 121 -7.39 -17.79 0.95
CA PRO A 121 -8.66 -18.51 0.88
C PRO A 121 -9.88 -17.61 1.13
N ALA A 122 -11.08 -18.11 0.79
CA ALA A 122 -12.31 -17.41 1.09
C ALA A 122 -12.40 -17.10 2.60
N ASN A 123 -12.76 -15.85 2.94
CA ASN A 123 -12.74 -15.29 4.30
C ASN A 123 -11.35 -14.97 4.88
N GLY A 124 -10.29 -14.98 4.07
CA GLY A 124 -8.97 -14.48 4.48
C GLY A 124 -9.00 -12.98 4.85
N ALA A 125 -8.05 -12.57 5.69
CA ALA A 125 -7.93 -11.18 6.15
C ALA A 125 -7.17 -10.26 5.17
N GLY A 126 -6.70 -10.79 4.04
CA GLY A 126 -5.75 -10.15 3.12
C GLY A 126 -4.36 -10.77 3.22
N ALA A 127 -3.32 -10.00 2.91
CA ALA A 127 -1.95 -10.45 3.00
C ALA A 127 -1.44 -10.41 4.44
N VAL A 128 -1.21 -11.60 5.01
CA VAL A 128 -0.64 -11.76 6.35
C VAL A 128 0.86 -12.01 6.22
N ILE A 129 1.68 -11.12 6.80
CA ILE A 129 3.13 -11.15 6.70
C ILE A 129 3.72 -11.31 8.11
N ASP A 130 4.53 -12.34 8.31
CA ASP A 130 5.37 -12.48 9.51
C ASP A 130 6.53 -11.47 9.43
N VAL A 131 6.56 -10.57 10.40
CA VAL A 131 7.56 -9.49 10.51
C VAL A 131 8.36 -9.61 11.80
N SER A 132 8.21 -10.71 12.54
CA SER A 132 8.84 -10.93 13.84
C SER A 132 10.36 -10.92 13.82
N GLN A 133 10.97 -11.21 12.66
CA GLN A 133 12.41 -11.23 12.44
C GLN A 133 12.90 -10.07 11.55
N MET A 134 12.03 -9.12 11.21
CA MET A 134 12.37 -8.02 10.31
C MET A 134 12.88 -6.83 11.11
N ASP A 135 14.09 -6.38 10.78
CA ASP A 135 14.69 -5.15 11.30
C ASP A 135 14.14 -3.93 10.56
N GLN A 136 13.94 -4.07 9.24
CA GLN A 136 13.48 -2.99 8.37
C GLN A 136 12.41 -3.48 7.40
N LEU A 137 11.43 -2.64 7.13
CA LEU A 137 10.36 -2.86 6.16
C LEU A 137 10.10 -1.58 5.38
N TYR A 138 9.89 -1.69 4.08
CA TYR A 138 9.60 -0.54 3.23
C TYR A 138 8.76 -0.94 2.01
N LEU A 139 8.02 0.03 1.48
CA LEU A 139 7.33 -0.07 0.21
C LEU A 139 8.19 0.49 -0.92
N GLU A 140 8.13 -0.21 -2.05
CA GLU A 140 8.71 0.19 -3.32
C GLU A 140 7.62 0.14 -4.40
N MET A 141 7.50 1.19 -5.20
CA MET A 141 6.64 1.22 -6.37
C MET A 141 7.50 1.30 -7.63
N ASP A 142 7.21 0.42 -8.59
CA ASP A 142 7.75 0.46 -9.94
C ASP A 142 6.73 1.08 -10.89
N VAL A 143 7.13 2.19 -11.52
CA VAL A 143 6.41 2.92 -12.55
C VAL A 143 7.25 2.90 -13.83
N PRO A 144 7.00 1.95 -14.76
CA PRO A 144 7.90 1.70 -15.89
C PRO A 144 8.17 2.92 -16.79
N SER A 145 7.18 3.80 -16.94
CA SER A 145 7.24 5.05 -17.73
C SER A 145 7.52 6.31 -16.89
N GLY A 146 7.77 6.16 -15.58
CA GLY A 146 7.96 7.26 -14.64
C GLY A 146 9.38 7.82 -14.64
N ASN A 147 9.53 9.03 -14.10
CA ASN A 147 10.84 9.60 -13.77
C ASN A 147 10.79 10.21 -12.34
N PRO A 148 11.38 9.55 -11.33
CA PRO A 148 12.10 8.26 -11.40
C PRO A 148 11.16 7.07 -11.61
N LYS A 149 11.70 5.96 -12.11
CA LYS A 149 10.93 4.71 -12.32
C LYS A 149 10.62 3.99 -11.01
N VAL A 150 11.57 4.04 -10.08
CA VAL A 150 11.47 3.37 -8.79
C VAL A 150 11.32 4.42 -7.70
N LEU A 151 10.42 4.13 -6.79
CA LEU A 151 9.90 5.04 -5.80
C LEU A 151 9.87 4.28 -4.48
N LYS A 152 10.70 4.64 -3.49
CA LYS A 152 10.82 3.90 -2.22
C LYS A 152 10.54 4.78 -1.01
N SER A 153 9.81 4.21 -0.06
CA SER A 153 9.49 4.87 1.21
C SER A 153 10.70 5.07 2.13
N ASN A 154 11.77 4.28 1.96
CA ASN A 154 13.01 4.37 2.73
C ASN A 154 14.19 4.95 1.93
N ASP A 155 13.93 5.61 0.81
CA ASP A 155 14.94 6.29 0.02
C ASP A 155 14.75 7.81 0.16
N PRO A 156 15.69 8.54 0.78
CA PRO A 156 15.62 9.99 0.96
C PRO A 156 15.38 10.79 -0.33
N ALA A 157 15.76 10.25 -1.49
CA ALA A 157 15.63 10.91 -2.79
C ALA A 157 14.23 10.76 -3.42
N THR A 158 13.44 9.79 -2.96
CA THR A 158 12.11 9.51 -3.52
C THR A 158 10.98 9.52 -2.49
N SER A 159 11.31 9.44 -1.20
CA SER A 159 10.32 9.40 -0.11
C SER A 159 9.41 10.61 -0.09
N ASN A 160 9.88 11.76 -0.55
CA ASN A 160 9.11 13.01 -0.62
C ASN A 160 7.97 13.00 -1.64
N ARG A 161 7.72 11.87 -2.31
CA ARG A 161 6.57 11.65 -3.19
C ARG A 161 5.53 10.73 -2.55
N LEU A 162 5.82 10.16 -1.37
CA LEU A 162 4.86 9.38 -0.61
C LEU A 162 3.99 10.32 0.23
N TYR A 163 2.69 10.14 0.10
CA TYR A 163 1.67 10.68 0.98
C TYR A 163 1.16 9.52 1.83
N ILE A 164 1.18 9.65 3.15
CA ILE A 164 0.73 8.57 4.04
C ILE A 164 0.02 9.14 5.27
N GLY A 165 -1.08 8.53 5.67
CA GLY A 165 -1.85 8.94 6.83
C GLY A 165 -2.94 7.96 7.21
N ASP A 166 -3.75 8.34 8.20
CA ASP A 166 -4.89 7.58 8.71
C ASP A 166 -6.24 8.01 8.09
N SER A 167 -6.19 8.90 7.09
CA SER A 167 -7.35 9.43 6.37
C SER A 167 -7.09 9.49 4.85
N ASP A 168 -8.11 9.24 4.02
CA ASP A 168 -8.05 9.40 2.56
C ASP A 168 -8.01 10.86 2.09
N THR A 169 -8.35 11.79 2.96
CA THR A 169 -8.39 13.23 2.68
C THR A 169 -7.27 13.99 3.40
N ASN A 170 -6.68 13.41 4.44
CA ASN A 170 -5.56 13.96 5.17
C ASN A 170 -4.38 12.97 5.18
N MET A 171 -3.61 12.97 4.08
CA MET A 171 -2.37 12.22 3.93
C MET A 171 -1.24 13.23 3.74
N PRO A 172 -0.50 13.63 4.79
CA PRO A 172 0.61 14.56 4.61
C PRO A 172 1.69 13.95 3.70
N GLU A 173 2.28 14.81 2.88
CA GLU A 173 3.49 14.47 2.12
C GLU A 173 4.64 14.23 3.10
N VAL A 174 5.41 13.19 2.85
CA VAL A 174 6.63 12.90 3.61
C VAL A 174 7.65 13.99 3.30
N ALA A 175 8.27 14.56 4.33
CA ALA A 175 9.27 15.59 4.14
C ALA A 175 10.52 15.06 3.40
N THR A 176 11.12 15.92 2.57
CA THR A 176 12.35 15.60 1.83
C THR A 176 13.45 15.10 2.75
N GLY A 177 14.13 14.04 2.32
CA GLY A 177 15.25 13.45 3.06
C GLY A 177 14.87 12.50 4.20
N GLN A 178 13.57 12.27 4.43
CA GLN A 178 13.10 11.37 5.50
C GLN A 178 12.94 9.93 5.00
N ASN A 179 13.23 8.97 5.88
CA ASN A 179 12.86 7.58 5.66
C ASN A 179 11.56 7.28 6.40
N VAL A 180 10.63 6.59 5.73
CA VAL A 180 9.36 6.20 6.31
C VAL A 180 9.41 4.74 6.70
N ASN A 181 9.29 4.48 8.00
CA ASN A 181 8.88 3.18 8.48
C ASN A 181 7.35 3.09 8.36
N ILE A 182 6.90 2.29 7.38
CA ILE A 182 5.48 2.12 7.06
C ILE A 182 4.64 1.57 8.22
N PHE A 183 5.26 0.95 9.23
CA PHE A 183 4.56 0.41 10.40
C PHE A 183 4.27 1.42 11.50
N THR A 184 5.07 2.48 11.56
CA THR A 184 4.85 3.57 12.51
C THR A 184 4.15 4.76 11.86
N ALA A 185 4.04 4.77 10.53
CA ALA A 185 3.39 5.84 9.79
C ALA A 185 1.87 5.92 10.08
N VAL A 186 1.26 4.79 10.47
CA VAL A 186 -0.15 4.72 10.85
C VAL A 186 -0.25 3.92 12.15
N PRO A 187 -1.06 4.35 13.14
CA PRO A 187 -1.24 3.60 14.38
C PRO A 187 -1.71 2.15 14.12
N CYS A 188 -1.21 1.20 14.90
CA CYS A 188 -1.63 -0.19 14.79
C CYS A 188 -3.16 -0.33 14.90
N GLY A 189 -3.74 -1.15 14.02
CA GLY A 189 -5.17 -1.41 13.97
C GLY A 189 -5.98 -0.34 13.23
N GLN A 190 -5.37 0.76 12.80
CA GLN A 190 -6.01 1.77 11.96
C GLN A 190 -5.82 1.48 10.47
N THR A 191 -6.76 1.96 9.67
CA THR A 191 -6.62 1.90 8.21
C THR A 191 -5.58 2.94 7.79
N GLY A 192 -4.56 2.49 7.09
CA GLY A 192 -3.58 3.38 6.46
C GLY A 192 -3.98 3.73 5.03
N TYR A 193 -3.80 5.00 4.69
CA TYR A 193 -4.00 5.53 3.35
C TYR A 193 -2.67 5.99 2.79
N GLN A 194 -2.46 5.69 1.52
CA GLN A 194 -1.19 5.96 0.85
C GLN A 194 -1.41 6.40 -0.59
N ALA A 195 -0.60 7.36 -1.04
CA ALA A 195 -0.52 7.77 -2.44
C ALA A 195 0.92 8.11 -2.83
N TRP A 196 1.21 7.93 -4.11
CA TRP A 196 2.45 8.34 -4.78
C TRP A 196 2.09 9.08 -6.07
#